data_AF-L0MJB4-F1
#
_entry.id   AF-L0MJB4-F1
#
_cell.length_a   1.000
_cell.length_b   1.000
_cell.length_c   1.000
_cell.angle_alpha   90.00
_cell.angle_beta   90.00
_cell.angle_gamma   90.00
#
_symmetry.space_group_name_H-M   'P 1'
#
loop_
_entity.id
_entity.type
_entity.pdbx_description
1 polymer ?
#
loop_
_entity_poly.entity_id
_entity_poly.type
_entity_poly.pdbx_seq_one_letter_code
_entity_poly.pdbx_strand_id
1 'polypeptide(L)'
;MSEENNHLPQLLEHMVLNLRMIYARSTLMEKAVACILADNRALKNEVIEQLQQVNAATERDKVDLEQARQHLIDVFNALPAKEE
;
A
#
# COMPACT_ATOMS: atom_id res chain seq x y z
N MET A 1 24.63 -25.60 -22.48
CA MET A 1 23.67 -24.92 -21.59
C MET A 1 22.98 -23.87 -22.46
N SER A 2 21.69 -24.03 -22.72
CA SER A 2 20.95 -23.17 -23.66
C SER A 2 20.91 -21.73 -23.16
N GLU A 3 21.00 -20.77 -24.07
CA GLU A 3 20.97 -19.32 -23.80
C GLU A 3 19.72 -18.85 -23.03
N GLU A 4 18.66 -19.66 -23.04
CA GLU A 4 17.43 -19.48 -22.24
C GLU A 4 17.68 -19.50 -20.72
N ASN A 5 18.61 -20.32 -20.23
CA ASN A 5 18.89 -20.42 -18.78
C ASN A 5 19.63 -19.20 -18.22
N ASN A 6 20.30 -18.41 -19.06
CA ASN A 6 20.95 -17.17 -18.63
C ASN A 6 19.99 -15.98 -18.59
N HIS A 7 18.84 -16.05 -19.26
CA HIS A 7 17.84 -14.98 -19.30
C HIS A 7 16.89 -15.00 -18.09
N LEU A 8 16.58 -16.18 -17.55
CA LEU A 8 15.66 -16.30 -16.41
C LEU A 8 16.20 -15.61 -15.13
N PRO A 9 17.46 -15.79 -14.71
CA PRO A 9 18.00 -15.09 -13.53
C PRO A 9 17.97 -13.56 -13.68
N GLN A 10 18.36 -13.05 -14.85
CA GLN A 10 18.37 -11.61 -15.14
C GLN A 10 16.94 -11.04 -15.14
N LEU A 11 15.98 -11.76 -15.72
CA LEU A 11 14.58 -11.37 -15.70
C LEU A 11 14.04 -11.30 -14.27
N LEU A 12 14.35 -12.28 -13.41
CA LEU A 12 13.96 -12.26 -12.01
C LEU A 12 14.58 -11.09 -11.25
N GLU A 13 15.86 -10.78 -11.49
CA GLU A 13 16.52 -9.59 -10.91
C GLU A 13 15.81 -8.29 -11.31
N HIS A 14 15.46 -8.14 -12.58
CA HIS A 14 14.71 -6.99 -13.07
C HIS A 14 13.31 -6.90 -12.45
N MET A 15 12.60 -8.02 -12.32
CA MET A 15 11.29 -8.07 -11.67
C MET A 15 11.39 -7.66 -10.20
N VAL A 16 12.39 -8.17 -9.46
CA VAL A 16 12.63 -7.79 -8.06
C VAL A 16 12.95 -6.30 -7.95
N LEU A 17 13.77 -5.75 -8.84
CA LEU A 17 14.07 -4.32 -8.85
C LEU A 17 12.81 -3.48 -9.09
N ASN A 18 11.97 -3.88 -10.04
CA ASN A 18 10.72 -3.20 -10.33
C ASN A 18 9.75 -3.25 -9.15
N LEU A 19 9.63 -4.41 -8.48
CA LEU A 19 8.81 -4.55 -7.28
C LEU A 19 9.30 -3.65 -6.14
N ARG A 20 10.62 -3.55 -5.92
CA ARG A 20 11.22 -2.63 -4.94
C ARG A 20 10.91 -1.16 -5.26
N MET A 21 11.00 -0.80 -6.53
CA MET A 21 10.68 0.56 -7.00
C MET A 21 9.20 0.91 -6.81
N ILE A 22 8.30 -0.04 -7.11
CA ILE A 22 6.85 0.12 -6.87
C ILE A 22 6.60 0.27 -5.37
N TYR A 23 7.15 -0.62 -4.55
CA TYR A 23 7.01 -0.55 -3.09
C TYR A 23 7.46 0.80 -2.53
N ALA A 24 8.66 1.26 -2.90
CA ALA A 24 9.18 2.55 -2.43
C ALA A 24 8.28 3.74 -2.82
N ARG A 25 7.75 3.74 -4.06
CA ARG A 25 6.82 4.79 -4.52
C ARG A 25 5.49 4.74 -3.77
N SER A 26 4.92 3.55 -3.57
CA SER A 26 3.69 3.37 -2.80
C SER A 26 3.88 3.88 -1.37
N THR A 27 4.97 3.52 -0.69
CA THR A 27 5.25 4.01 0.67
C THR A 27 5.36 5.54 0.73
N LEU A 28 5.97 6.18 -0.28
CA LEU A 28 6.04 7.65 -0.34
C LEU A 28 4.65 8.27 -0.53
N MET A 29 3.82 7.69 -1.40
CA MET A 29 2.45 8.15 -1.61
C MET A 29 1.60 7.98 -0.35
N GLU A 30 1.68 6.84 0.32
CA GLU A 30 0.97 6.57 1.58
C GLU A 30 1.31 7.61 2.65
N LYS A 31 2.59 7.94 2.81
CA LYS A 31 3.04 8.98 3.76
C LYS A 31 2.55 10.37 3.36
N ALA A 32 2.60 10.71 2.07
CA ALA A 32 2.12 12.00 1.60
C ALA A 32 0.61 12.17 1.86
N VAL A 33 -0.18 11.14 1.58
CA VAL A 33 -1.62 11.10 1.87
C VAL A 33 -1.87 11.20 3.37
N ALA A 34 -1.13 10.46 4.20
CA ALA A 34 -1.26 10.53 5.65
C ALA A 34 -1.01 11.95 6.19
N CYS A 35 -0.01 12.66 5.66
CA CYS A 35 0.24 14.06 6.00
C CYS A 35 -0.93 14.97 5.61
N ILE A 36 -1.50 14.81 4.40
CA ILE A 36 -2.66 15.60 3.94
C ILE A 36 -3.88 15.34 4.82
N LEU A 37 -4.16 14.08 5.17
CA LEU A 37 -5.28 13.71 6.03
C LEU A 37 -5.09 14.20 7.47
N ALA A 38 -3.86 14.26 7.97
CA ALA A 38 -3.58 14.78 9.31
C ALA A 38 -3.96 16.26 9.48
N ASP A 39 -4.03 17.03 8.38
CA ASP A 39 -4.48 18.43 8.41
C ASP A 39 -6.01 18.58 8.46
N ASN A 40 -6.78 17.51 8.26
CA ASN A 40 -8.25 17.53 8.30
C ASN A 40 -8.81 16.28 9.01
N ARG A 41 -9.16 16.42 10.29
CA ARG A 41 -9.66 15.31 11.13
C ARG A 41 -10.94 14.67 10.58
N ALA A 42 -11.89 15.47 10.11
CA ALA A 42 -13.16 14.95 9.60
C ALA A 42 -12.93 14.07 8.36
N LEU A 43 -12.15 14.57 7.39
CA LEU A 43 -11.79 13.83 6.18
C LEU A 43 -10.99 12.56 6.52
N LYS A 44 -10.06 12.64 7.47
CA LYS A 44 -9.30 11.47 7.93
C LYS A 44 -10.20 10.36 8.44
N ASN A 45 -11.17 10.70 9.29
CA ASN A 45 -12.10 9.72 9.86
C ASN A 45 -12.98 9.11 8.77
N GLU A 46 -13.53 9.94 7.86
CA GLU A 46 -14.33 9.47 6.72
C GLU A 46 -13.55 8.48 5.86
N VAL A 47 -12.29 8.78 5.52
CA VAL A 47 -11.44 7.88 4.73
C VAL A 47 -11.21 6.55 5.45
N ILE A 48 -10.96 6.56 6.77
CA ILE A 48 -10.77 5.34 7.56
C ILE A 48 -12.05 4.50 7.58
N GLU A 49 -13.21 5.11 7.77
CA GLU A 49 -14.51 4.43 7.73
C GLU A 49 -14.78 3.80 6.35
N GLN A 50 -14.48 4.52 5.27
CA GLN A 50 -14.61 3.99 3.91
C GLN A 50 -13.67 2.81 3.66
N LEU A 51 -12.42 2.89 4.13
CA LEU A 51 -11.47 1.77 4.03
C LEU A 51 -12.01 0.52 4.73
N GLN A 52 -12.60 0.65 5.92
CA GLN A 52 -13.18 -0.48 6.67
C GLN A 52 -14.33 -1.18 5.93
N GLN A 53 -15.01 -0.49 5.01
CA GLN A 53 -16.11 -1.05 4.23
C GLN A 53 -15.65 -1.81 2.96
N VAL A 54 -14.38 -1.67 2.56
CA VAL A 54 -13.85 -2.35 1.37
C VAL A 54 -13.73 -3.85 1.63
N ASN A 55 -14.46 -4.65 0.86
CA ASN A 55 -14.50 -6.11 0.97
C ASN A 55 -14.00 -6.77 -0.33
N ALA A 56 -13.37 -7.94 -0.18
CA ALA A 56 -12.89 -8.69 -1.33
C ALA A 56 -14.02 -9.45 -2.01
N ALA A 57 -13.92 -9.60 -3.34
CA ALA A 57 -14.85 -10.39 -4.13
C ALA A 57 -14.62 -11.90 -3.98
N THR A 58 -13.41 -12.33 -3.58
CA THR A 58 -13.05 -13.74 -3.41
C THR A 58 -12.27 -13.96 -2.11
N GLU A 59 -12.32 -15.19 -1.55
CA GLU A 59 -11.57 -15.53 -0.32
C GLU A 59 -10.05 -15.48 -0.51
N ARG A 60 -9.53 -15.63 -1.73
CA ARG A 60 -8.10 -15.47 -2.01
C ARG A 60 -7.68 -14.00 -1.89
N ASP A 61 -8.45 -13.11 -2.53
CA ASP A 61 -8.15 -11.67 -2.53
C ASP A 61 -8.43 -11.03 -1.17
N LYS A 62 -9.24 -11.70 -0.34
CA LYS A 62 -9.61 -11.26 1.00
C LYS A 62 -8.42 -11.07 1.91
N VAL A 63 -7.50 -12.03 1.98
CA VAL A 63 -6.34 -11.91 2.86
C VAL A 63 -5.44 -10.75 2.43
N ASP A 64 -5.13 -10.65 1.14
CA ASP A 64 -4.28 -9.58 0.61
C ASP A 64 -4.92 -8.20 0.79
N LEU A 65 -6.24 -8.09 0.53
CA LEU A 65 -6.99 -6.86 0.71
C LEU A 65 -7.12 -6.46 2.19
N GLU A 66 -7.40 -7.41 3.07
CA GLU A 66 -7.50 -7.16 4.51
C GLU A 66 -6.17 -6.67 5.08
N GLN A 67 -5.05 -7.27 4.67
CA GLN A 67 -3.71 -6.84 5.05
C GLN A 67 -3.39 -5.45 4.52
N ALA A 68 -3.66 -5.19 3.23
CA ALA A 68 -3.43 -3.88 2.62
C ALA A 68 -4.27 -2.77 3.28
N ARG A 69 -5.54 -3.08 3.58
CA ARG A 69 -6.45 -2.18 4.29
C ARG A 69 -5.95 -1.87 5.69
N GLN A 70 -5.56 -2.88 6.46
CA GLN A 70 -5.07 -2.68 7.81
C GLN A 70 -3.79 -1.84 7.81
N HIS A 71 -2.85 -2.13 6.90
CA HIS A 71 -1.63 -1.34 6.74
C HIS A 71 -1.92 0.14 6.46
N LEU A 72 -2.83 0.45 5.53
CA LEU A 72 -3.21 1.84 5.23
C LEU A 72 -3.83 2.56 6.43
N ILE A 73 -4.72 1.88 7.16
CA ILE A 73 -5.32 2.42 8.39
C ILE A 73 -4.24 2.73 9.43
N ASP A 74 -3.27 1.83 9.61
CA ASP A 74 -2.16 2.02 10.56
C ASP A 74 -1.28 3.21 10.15
N VAL A 75 -0.96 3.33 8.85
CA VAL A 75 -0.18 4.47 8.33
C VAL A 75 -0.91 5.79 8.54
N PHE A 76 -2.22 5.85 8.28
CA PHE A 76 -3.00 7.07 8.48
C PHE A 76 -3.12 7.42 9.96
N ASN A 77 -3.25 6.43 10.84
CA ASN A 77 -3.33 6.65 12.29
C ASN A 77 -2.00 7.02 12.94
N ALA A 78 -0.86 6.66 12.34
CA ALA A 78 0.46 7.00 12.85
C ALA A 78 0.73 8.52 12.93
N LEU A 79 0.03 9.33 12.13
CA LEU A 79 0.09 10.79 12.19
C LEU A 79 -1.17 11.34 12.88
N PRO A 80 -1.08 11.95 14.07
CA PRO A 80 -2.24 12.50 14.75
C PRO A 80 -2.84 13.65 13.91
N ALA A 81 -4.17 13.70 13.84
CA ALA A 81 -4.84 14.81 13.19
C ALA A 81 -4.69 16.07 14.04
N LYS A 82 -4.38 17.21 13.41
CA LYS A 82 -4.36 18.51 14.09
C LYS A 82 -5.72 18.75 14.75
N GLU A 83 -5.67 19.23 15.99
CA GLU A 83 -6.85 19.72 16.68
C GLU A 83 -7.25 21.06 16.06
N GLU A 84 -8.54 21.21 15.76
CA GLU A 84 -9.13 22.49 15.33
C GLU A 84 -9.04 23.55 16.43
#